data_AF-A0A7D7VDP5-F1
#
_entry.id   AF-A0A7D7VDP5-F1
#
_cell.length_a   1.000
_cell.length_b   1.000
_cell.length_c   1.000
_cell.angle_alpha   90.00
_cell.angle_beta   90.00
_cell.angle_gamma   90.00
#
_symmetry.space_group_name_H-M   'P 1'
#
loop_
_entity.id
_entity.type
_entity.pdbx_description
1 polymer ?
#
loop_
_entity_poly.entity_id
_entity_poly.type
_entity_poly.pdbx_seq_one_letter_code
_entity_poly.pdbx_strand_id
1 'polypeptide(L)'
;TEEERANGAEFSPGTVHLPHWVENEWLKQFVAEQLVTVRTKRGFARLEWQKLRERNEALDCRVYARAAAWIAGADRWTDEKWRDLEDQLGVADASADPAGQINRQAQTSQGKRQSDWLGRRGGWF
;
A
#
# COMPACT_ATOMS: atom_id res chain seq x y z
N THR A 1 -13.13 -11.50 -10.48
CA THR A 1 -13.60 -12.38 -9.38
C THR A 1 -12.47 -13.32 -8.97
N GLU A 2 -12.59 -14.05 -7.86
CA GLU A 2 -11.55 -15.01 -7.42
C GLU A 2 -11.32 -16.12 -8.47
N GLU A 3 -12.39 -16.51 -9.16
CA GLU A 3 -12.37 -17.42 -10.31
C GLU A 3 -11.58 -16.86 -11.50
N GLU A 4 -11.75 -15.57 -11.84
CA GLU A 4 -10.96 -14.92 -12.89
C GLU A 4 -9.47 -14.81 -12.52
N ARG A 5 -9.15 -14.58 -11.24
CA ARG A 5 -7.76 -14.54 -10.76
C ARG A 5 -7.07 -15.90 -10.83
N ALA A 6 -7.79 -16.98 -10.51
CA ALA A 6 -7.30 -18.35 -10.66
C ALA A 6 -6.98 -18.69 -12.13
N ASN A 7 -7.69 -18.04 -13.06
CA ASN A 7 -7.45 -18.14 -14.50
C ASN A 7 -6.38 -17.16 -15.03
N GLY A 8 -5.63 -16.50 -14.14
CA GLY A 8 -4.51 -15.62 -14.50
C GLY A 8 -4.91 -14.18 -14.84
N ALA A 9 -6.12 -13.74 -14.51
CA ALA A 9 -6.51 -12.34 -14.71
C ALA A 9 -5.69 -11.40 -13.81
N GLU A 10 -5.07 -10.40 -14.43
CA GLU A 10 -4.34 -9.34 -13.74
C GLU A 10 -5.29 -8.26 -13.19
N PHE A 11 -4.83 -7.56 -12.16
CA PHE A 11 -5.56 -6.43 -11.61
C PHE A 11 -5.41 -5.20 -12.50
N SER A 12 -6.53 -4.66 -12.96
CA SER A 12 -6.54 -3.40 -13.71
C SER A 12 -5.93 -2.25 -12.89
N PRO A 13 -5.26 -1.28 -13.54
CA PRO A 13 -4.76 -0.08 -12.87
C PRO A 13 -5.86 0.62 -12.05
N GLY A 14 -5.52 1.02 -10.83
CA GLY A 14 -6.46 1.66 -9.89
C GLY A 14 -7.18 0.70 -8.95
N THR A 15 -6.97 -0.61 -9.06
CA THR A 15 -7.49 -1.57 -8.09
C THR A 15 -6.85 -1.38 -6.71
N VAL A 16 -7.63 -1.56 -5.65
CA VAL A 16 -7.17 -1.51 -4.25
C VAL A 16 -7.38 -2.89 -3.61
N HIS A 17 -6.31 -3.48 -3.10
CA HIS A 17 -6.37 -4.71 -2.32
C HIS A 17 -6.81 -4.40 -0.90
N LEU A 18 -7.88 -5.07 -0.46
CA LEU A 18 -8.43 -4.92 0.87
C LEU A 18 -8.48 -6.28 1.55
N PRO A 19 -8.10 -6.39 2.83
CA PRO A 19 -8.26 -7.63 3.56
C PRO A 19 -9.75 -7.92 3.84
N HIS A 20 -10.09 -9.19 3.97
CA HIS A 20 -11.48 -9.64 4.14
C HIS A 20 -12.20 -9.09 5.39
N TRP A 21 -11.45 -8.63 6.39
CA TRP A 21 -12.00 -8.05 7.61
C TRP A 21 -12.36 -6.56 7.50
N VAL A 22 -12.13 -5.92 6.36
CA VAL A 22 -12.52 -4.51 6.15
C VAL A 22 -14.04 -4.37 6.16
N GLU A 23 -14.53 -3.52 7.06
CA GLU A 23 -15.94 -3.26 7.23
C GLU A 23 -16.46 -2.17 6.27
N ASN A 24 -17.78 -2.14 6.07
CA ASN A 24 -18.44 -1.16 5.19
C ASN A 24 -18.20 0.30 5.61
N GLU A 25 -18.13 0.57 6.92
CA GLU A 25 -17.84 1.91 7.42
C GLU A 25 -16.43 2.38 7.06
N TRP A 26 -15.45 1.49 7.06
CA TRP A 26 -14.11 1.80 6.60
C TRP A 26 -14.11 2.17 5.11
N LEU A 27 -14.83 1.40 4.28
CA LEU A 27 -15.00 1.71 2.85
C LEU A 27 -15.65 3.08 2.63
N LYS A 28 -16.67 3.43 3.43
CA LYS A 28 -17.31 4.75 3.39
C LYS A 28 -16.34 5.89 3.73
N GLN A 29 -15.43 5.68 4.67
CA GLN A 29 -14.38 6.65 4.99
C GLN A 29 -13.32 6.73 3.87
N PHE A 30 -13.00 5.61 3.24
CA PHE A 30 -12.02 5.54 2.15
C PHE A 30 -12.45 6.34 0.92
N VAL A 31 -13.76 6.47 0.69
CA VAL A 31 -14.35 7.29 -0.38
C VAL A 31 -15.05 8.55 0.16
N ALA A 32 -14.56 9.08 1.28
CA ALA A 32 -15.21 10.20 1.98
C ALA A 32 -15.09 11.56 1.27
N GLU A 33 -14.35 11.66 0.18
CA GLU A 33 -14.19 12.88 -0.60
C GLU A 33 -14.52 12.64 -2.06
N GLN A 34 -15.05 13.66 -2.72
CA GLN A 34 -15.27 13.65 -4.16
C GLN A 34 -14.76 14.94 -4.79
N LEU A 35 -14.32 14.84 -6.05
CA LEU A 35 -13.94 15.98 -6.84
C LEU A 35 -15.18 16.56 -7.55
N VAL A 36 -15.57 17.77 -7.19
CA VAL A 36 -16.76 18.45 -7.72
C VAL A 36 -16.36 19.62 -8.59
N THR A 37 -17.09 19.83 -9.68
CA THR A 37 -16.99 21.07 -10.46
C THR A 37 -17.89 22.14 -9.84
N VAL A 38 -17.29 23.15 -9.22
CA VAL A 38 -17.99 24.28 -8.61
C VAL A 38 -17.97 25.47 -9.56
N ARG A 39 -19.15 26.05 -9.83
CA ARG A 39 -19.27 27.31 -10.58
C ARG A 39 -19.22 28.50 -9.64
N THR A 40 -18.28 29.40 -9.88
CA THR A 40 -18.16 30.67 -9.16
C THR A 40 -19.27 31.63 -9.57
N LYS A 41 -19.57 32.61 -8.72
CA LYS A 41 -20.54 33.68 -9.02
C LYS A 41 -20.21 34.48 -10.30
N ARG A 42 -18.95 34.45 -10.73
CA ARG A 42 -18.45 35.10 -11.96
C ARG A 42 -18.49 34.19 -13.20
N GLY A 43 -19.07 32.99 -13.08
CA GLY A 43 -19.25 32.06 -14.20
C GLY A 43 -18.10 31.08 -14.45
N PHE A 44 -16.95 31.23 -13.79
CA PHE A 44 -15.83 30.28 -13.95
C PHE A 44 -16.10 28.97 -13.21
N ALA A 45 -15.74 27.85 -13.84
CA ALA A 45 -15.76 26.52 -13.22
C ALA A 45 -14.38 26.20 -12.64
N ARG A 46 -14.35 25.59 -11.45
CA ARG A 46 -13.14 25.02 -10.86
C ARG A 46 -13.42 23.65 -10.27
N LEU A 47 -12.40 22.82 -10.16
CA LEU A 47 -12.47 21.55 -9.45
C LEU A 47 -12.17 21.78 -7.97
N GLU A 48 -12.96 21.17 -7.10
CA GLU A 48 -12.85 21.28 -5.65
C GLU A 48 -13.11 19.92 -5.01
N TRP A 49 -12.18 19.47 -4.16
CA TRP A 49 -12.40 18.29 -3.33
C TRP A 49 -13.36 18.66 -2.19
N GLN A 50 -14.49 17.97 -2.12
CA GLN A 50 -15.50 18.19 -1.11
C GLN A 50 -15.65 16.95 -0.23
N LYS A 51 -15.64 17.19 1.08
CA LYS A 51 -15.85 16.16 2.09
C LYS A 51 -17.33 15.77 2.13
N LEU A 52 -17.60 14.48 1.97
CA LEU A 52 -18.94 13.89 1.99
C LEU A 52 -19.36 13.40 3.38
N ARG A 53 -18.39 13.20 4.28
CA ARG A 53 -18.60 12.61 5.60
C ARG A 53 -17.76 13.32 6.65
N GLU A 54 -18.17 13.22 7.90
CA GLU A 54 -17.38 13.77 9.01
C GLU A 54 -16.04 13.04 9.16
N ARG A 55 -16.04 11.71 9.00
CA ARG A 55 -14.89 10.81 9.14
C ARG A 55 -14.29 10.43 7.77
N ASN A 56 -12.98 10.59 7.60
CA ASN A 56 -12.20 10.33 6.39
C ASN A 56 -10.80 9.73 6.67
N GLU A 57 -10.57 9.22 7.88
CA GLU A 57 -9.26 8.79 8.35
C GLU A 57 -8.66 7.67 7.48
N ALA A 58 -9.51 6.79 6.93
CA ALA A 58 -9.08 5.75 6.00
C ALA A 58 -8.50 6.33 4.70
N LEU A 59 -9.11 7.38 4.15
CA LEU A 59 -8.61 8.08 2.98
C LEU A 59 -7.30 8.81 3.32
N ASP A 60 -7.29 9.57 4.41
CA ASP A 60 -6.11 10.33 4.85
C ASP A 60 -4.91 9.41 5.09
N CYS A 61 -5.13 8.26 5.72
CA CYS A 61 -4.09 7.26 5.94
C CYS A 61 -3.48 6.76 4.61
N ARG A 62 -4.30 6.49 3.59
CA ARG A 62 -3.81 6.11 2.25
C ARG A 62 -3.06 7.26 1.57
N VAL A 63 -3.56 8.48 1.67
CA VAL A 63 -2.90 9.67 1.10
C VAL A 63 -1.52 9.84 1.73
N TYR A 64 -1.41 9.73 3.05
CA TYR A 64 -0.13 9.77 3.74
C TYR A 64 0.78 8.60 3.38
N ALA A 65 0.27 7.37 3.31
CA ALA A 65 1.06 6.23 2.89
C ALA A 65 1.63 6.42 1.47
N ARG A 66 0.84 6.97 0.53
CA ARG A 66 1.32 7.30 -0.82
C ARG A 66 2.38 8.39 -0.81
N ALA A 67 2.20 9.44 0.00
CA ALA A 67 3.20 10.50 0.16
C ALA A 67 4.50 9.96 0.78
N ALA A 68 4.41 9.10 1.78
CA ALA A 68 5.56 8.44 2.39
C ALA A 68 6.29 7.55 1.39
N ALA A 69 5.56 6.77 0.58
CA ALA A 69 6.14 5.96 -0.50
C ALA A 69 6.89 6.83 -1.53
N TRP A 70 6.33 7.98 -1.89
CA TRP A 70 6.99 8.94 -2.78
C TRP A 70 8.30 9.47 -2.18
N ILE A 71 8.27 9.90 -0.91
CA ILE A 71 9.44 10.41 -0.18
C ILE A 71 10.52 9.32 -0.06
N ALA A 72 10.12 8.07 0.23
CA ALA A 72 11.02 6.92 0.28
C ALA A 72 11.58 6.52 -1.11
N GLY A 73 11.04 7.10 -2.19
CA GLY A 73 11.41 6.79 -3.56
C GLY A 73 10.97 5.40 -4.00
N ALA A 74 9.90 4.86 -3.41
CA ALA A 74 9.42 3.51 -3.64
C ALA A 74 9.06 3.24 -5.10
N ASP A 75 8.57 4.25 -5.83
CA ASP A 75 8.26 4.14 -7.26
C ASP A 75 9.50 3.84 -8.14
N ARG A 76 10.73 3.93 -7.59
CA ARG A 76 11.99 3.65 -8.29
C ARG A 76 12.69 2.38 -7.80
N TRP A 77 12.10 1.64 -6.87
CA TRP A 77 12.70 0.43 -6.34
C TRP A 77 12.63 -0.70 -7.38
N THR A 78 13.70 -1.49 -7.47
CA THR A 78 13.75 -2.69 -8.30
C THR A 78 13.00 -3.82 -7.63
N ASP A 79 12.61 -4.84 -8.40
CA ASP A 79 11.99 -6.05 -7.86
C ASP A 79 12.86 -6.75 -6.81
N GLU A 80 14.18 -6.71 -6.96
CA GLU A 80 15.13 -7.23 -5.98
C GLU A 80 14.97 -6.54 -4.61
N LYS A 81 14.86 -5.21 -4.62
CA LYS A 81 14.65 -4.46 -3.38
C LYS A 81 13.29 -4.76 -2.75
N TRP A 82 12.26 -4.98 -3.55
CA TRP A 82 10.95 -5.39 -3.03
C TRP A 82 11.01 -6.77 -2.38
N ARG A 83 11.67 -7.75 -3.01
CA ARG A 83 11.89 -9.09 -2.45
C ARG A 83 12.67 -9.03 -1.12
N ASP A 84 13.73 -8.24 -1.06
CA ASP A 84 14.51 -8.05 0.18
C ASP A 84 13.67 -7.51 1.33
N LEU A 85 12.68 -6.64 1.04
CA LEU A 85 11.77 -6.09 2.05
C LEU A 85 10.70 -7.11 2.47
N GLU A 86 10.21 -7.91 1.54
CA GLU A 86 9.29 -9.03 1.84
C GLU A 86 9.97 -10.05 2.77
N ASP A 87 11.21 -10.42 2.49
CA ASP A 87 12.03 -11.31 3.31
C ASP A 87 12.24 -10.75 4.73
N GLN A 88 12.45 -9.43 4.85
CA GLN A 88 12.59 -8.76 6.15
C GLN A 88 11.32 -8.79 6.99
N LEU A 89 10.16 -8.69 6.35
CA LEU A 89 8.85 -8.75 7.03
C LEU A 89 8.49 -10.18 7.46
N GLY A 90 9.19 -11.20 6.94
CA GLY A 90 8.95 -12.59 7.29
C GLY A 90 7.52 -13.03 6.97
N VAL A 91 6.90 -12.41 5.97
CA VAL A 91 5.60 -12.86 5.44
C VAL A 91 5.89 -14.16 4.73
N ALA A 92 5.86 -15.27 5.49
CA ALA A 92 5.93 -16.59 4.92
C ALA A 92 4.77 -16.71 3.93
N ASP A 93 5.13 -16.90 2.67
CA ASP A 93 4.18 -17.15 1.60
C ASP A 93 3.34 -18.37 1.98
N ALA A 94 2.08 -18.17 2.36
CA ALA A 94 1.16 -19.25 2.68
C ALA A 94 0.79 -20.07 1.42
N SER A 95 1.27 -19.64 0.24
CA SER A 95 1.20 -20.35 -1.03
C SER A 95 2.52 -21.00 -1.48
N ALA A 96 3.49 -21.18 -0.58
CA ALA A 96 4.59 -22.11 -0.86
C ALA A 96 4.08 -23.56 -0.75
N ASP A 97 3.60 -24.12 -1.87
CA ASP A 97 3.38 -25.56 -2.02
C ASP A 97 4.58 -26.35 -1.46
N PRO A 98 4.39 -27.37 -0.61
CA PRO A 98 5.48 -28.10 0.00
C PRO A 98 5.95 -29.21 -0.94
N ALA A 99 6.97 -28.98 -1.75
CA ALA A 99 7.67 -30.09 -2.39
C ALA A 99 9.14 -29.78 -2.73
N GLY A 100 10.07 -30.37 -1.98
CA GLY A 100 11.25 -30.95 -2.63
C GLY A 100 12.65 -30.41 -2.32
N GLN A 101 12.94 -29.79 -1.17
CA GLN A 101 14.35 -29.55 -0.78
C GLN A 101 14.66 -29.98 0.66
N ILE A 102 15.12 -31.23 0.80
CA ILE A 102 15.76 -31.76 2.02
C ILE A 102 17.23 -31.29 2.04
N ASN A 103 17.46 -29.98 2.08
CA ASN A 103 18.69 -29.38 2.63
C ASN A 103 18.62 -27.85 2.54
N ARG A 104 18.06 -27.19 3.56
CA ARG A 104 18.41 -25.80 3.85
C ARG A 104 19.05 -25.78 5.22
N GLN A 105 20.38 -25.68 5.25
CA GLN A 105 21.12 -25.51 6.49
C GLN A 105 20.59 -24.25 7.19
N ALA A 106 20.20 -24.40 8.46
CA ALA A 106 19.76 -23.29 9.29
C ALA A 106 20.92 -22.30 9.44
N GLN A 107 20.86 -21.16 8.76
CA GLN A 107 21.74 -20.05 9.07
C GLN A 107 21.32 -19.48 10.43
N THR A 108 22.22 -19.71 11.38
CA THR A 108 22.18 -19.26 12.77
C THR A 108 21.78 -17.79 12.89
N SER A 109 20.88 -17.55 13.83
CA SER A 109 20.46 -16.23 14.28
C SER A 109 21.62 -15.51 14.97
N GLN A 110 22.12 -14.42 14.38
CA GLN A 110 22.75 -13.34 15.13
C GLN A 110 22.99 -12.09 14.28
N GLY A 111 22.37 -10.98 14.68
CA GLY A 111 22.62 -9.65 14.14
C GLY A 111 21.53 -8.67 14.56
N LYS A 112 21.88 -7.69 15.41
CA LYS A 112 20.96 -6.64 15.90
C LYS A 112 20.22 -5.99 14.72
N ARG A 113 18.91 -6.22 14.64
CA ARG A 113 18.01 -5.68 13.62
C ARG A 113 17.85 -4.16 13.83
N GLN A 114 18.66 -3.36 13.15
CA GLN A 114 18.30 -1.98 12.82
C GLN A 114 17.61 -1.99 11.46
N SER A 115 16.30 -1.73 11.44
CA SER A 115 15.56 -1.51 10.21
C SER A 115 15.77 -0.06 9.74
N ASP A 116 16.63 0.12 8.74
CA ASP A 116 16.91 1.43 8.11
C ASP A 116 16.03 1.64 6.86
N TRP A 117 14.79 1.15 6.88
CA TRP A 117 13.89 1.14 5.72
C TRP A 117 13.44 2.54 5.26
N LEU A 118 13.69 3.57 6.08
CA LEU A 118 13.49 4.98 5.76
C LEU A 118 14.80 5.72 5.46
N GLY A 119 15.93 5.01 5.36
CA GLY A 119 17.25 5.60 5.14
C GLY A 119 17.86 6.20 6.41
N ARG A 120 19.20 6.21 6.43
CA ARG A 120 20.04 6.69 7.55
C ARG A 120 19.45 7.93 8.21
N ARG A 121 19.26 7.85 9.53
CA ARG A 121 19.04 9.01 10.41
C ARG A 121 20.22 9.98 10.31
N GLY A 122 20.10 10.94 9.41
CA GLY A 122 20.89 12.17 9.36
C GLY A 122 19.93 13.35 9.29
N GLY A 123 19.50 13.83 10.46
CA GLY A 123 18.93 15.16 10.69
C GLY A 123 17.71 15.57 9.86
N TRP A 124 16.52 15.51 10.45
CA TRP A 124 15.49 16.47 10.10
C TRP A 124 15.86 17.81 10.75
N PHE A 125 16.65 18.63 10.04
CA PHE A 125 16.74 20.10 10.13
C PHE A 125 17.45 20.63 8.88
#